data_AF-A0A534V7S6-F1
#
_entry.id   AF-A0A534V7S6-F1
#
_cell.length_a   1.000
_cell.length_b   1.000
_cell.length_c   1.000
_cell.angle_alpha   90.00
_cell.angle_beta   90.00
_cell.angle_gamma   90.00
#
_symmetry.space_group_name_H-M   'P 1'
#
loop_
_entity.id
_entity.type
_entity.pdbx_description
1 polymer ?
#
loop_
_entity_poly.entity_id
_entity_poly.type
_entity_poly.pdbx_seq_one_letter_code
_entity_poly.pdbx_strand_id
1 'polypeptide(L)'
;GDPDDPWSNYTVVSPPPGATPLREACVIAEEEVPPFGNFGVLCHEFGHLLGLPELYAPGGPPHEGIGVWGLMGQGTWLRLGERPPHPCAWSKLRLGWADVETIERTARGVRLPAVEETPRVIKIPASPRRPEEYYLLENRERIGADSSLPGEGLLVWHVDETVGGFRTAESVAAHKLLHLVEADGRNDLDRGHGAGGNRGDRTDPFQGPPPWHRRTGAPVALLGALLAAGAVLRGVRARAFPAVLGPLGAAALVLAGAAWLRRGPFCGPGTPGMAPYDGSPVRAVIRNISPPGRVMSFDVWIAPPDEH
;
A
#
# COMPACT_ATOMS: atom_id res chain seq x y z
N GLY A 1 -9.78 -18.31 28.36
CA GLY A 1 -10.64 -18.77 27.26
C GLY A 1 -9.80 -19.55 26.28
N ASP A 2 -10.35 -19.81 25.11
CA ASP A 2 -9.63 -20.34 23.95
C ASP A 2 -8.46 -19.39 23.58
N PRO A 3 -7.25 -19.88 23.26
CA PRO A 3 -6.16 -19.04 22.74
C PRO A 3 -6.51 -18.27 21.44
N ASP A 4 -7.52 -18.72 20.70
CA ASP A 4 -8.03 -18.06 19.50
C ASP A 4 -9.13 -17.02 19.78
N ASP A 5 -9.49 -16.81 21.05
CA ASP A 5 -10.48 -15.80 21.47
C ASP A 5 -9.83 -14.39 21.56
N PRO A 6 -10.56 -13.30 21.22
CA PRO A 6 -10.00 -11.94 21.14
C PRO A 6 -9.48 -11.40 22.48
N TRP A 7 -9.97 -11.91 23.61
CA TRP A 7 -9.76 -11.32 24.95
C TRP A 7 -8.82 -12.10 25.87
N SER A 8 -7.73 -12.70 25.39
CA SER A 8 -6.86 -13.53 26.24
C SER A 8 -5.93 -12.73 27.19
N ASN A 9 -6.52 -11.91 28.07
CA ASN A 9 -6.05 -11.82 29.45
C ASN A 9 -7.07 -12.55 30.35
N TYR A 10 -6.63 -13.64 30.99
CA TYR A 10 -7.48 -14.42 31.89
C TYR A 10 -7.60 -13.72 33.25
N THR A 11 -8.76 -13.13 33.53
CA THR A 11 -9.11 -12.62 34.87
C THR A 11 -10.31 -13.39 35.42
N VAL A 12 -10.15 -13.98 36.61
CA VAL A 12 -11.23 -14.71 37.29
C VAL A 12 -12.19 -13.71 37.93
N VAL A 13 -13.42 -13.63 37.42
CA VAL A 13 -14.52 -12.89 38.05
C VAL A 13 -15.37 -13.89 38.84
N SER A 14 -15.42 -13.76 40.16
CA SER A 14 -16.25 -14.58 41.05
C SER A 14 -17.26 -13.69 41.78
N PRO A 15 -18.58 -13.89 41.58
CA PRO A 15 -19.58 -13.09 42.29
C PRO A 15 -19.64 -13.45 43.79
N PRO A 16 -20.09 -12.53 44.67
CA PRO A 16 -20.30 -12.83 46.08
C PRO A 16 -21.35 -13.94 46.28
N PRO A 17 -21.26 -14.74 47.36
CA PRO A 17 -22.27 -15.74 47.68
C PRO A 17 -23.68 -15.11 47.79
N GLY A 18 -24.64 -15.61 47.01
CA GLY A 18 -26.02 -15.13 46.99
C GLY A 18 -26.34 -14.03 45.96
N ALA A 19 -25.36 -13.61 45.14
CA ALA A 19 -25.60 -12.69 44.04
C ALA A 19 -26.21 -13.40 42.81
N THR A 20 -26.97 -12.64 42.02
CA THR A 20 -27.50 -13.07 40.72
C THR A 20 -26.37 -13.55 39.79
N PRO A 21 -26.56 -14.61 38.98
CA PRO A 21 -25.55 -15.05 38.02
C PRO A 21 -25.14 -13.90 37.09
N LEU A 22 -23.83 -13.66 36.97
CA LEU A 22 -23.26 -12.78 35.94
C LEU A 22 -23.65 -13.33 34.57
N ARG A 23 -24.44 -12.56 33.82
CA ARG A 23 -24.87 -12.94 32.46
C ARG A 23 -23.87 -12.52 31.41
N GLU A 24 -23.25 -11.36 31.60
CA GLU A 24 -22.26 -10.76 30.71
C GLU A 24 -21.25 -9.96 31.56
N ALA A 25 -19.99 -9.96 31.17
CA ALA A 25 -18.94 -9.13 31.75
C ALA A 25 -17.97 -8.73 30.63
N CYS A 26 -17.50 -7.48 30.66
CA CYS A 26 -16.40 -7.01 29.82
C CYS A 26 -15.30 -6.49 30.75
N VAL A 27 -14.09 -7.00 30.58
CA VAL A 27 -12.90 -6.48 31.26
C VAL A 27 -12.14 -5.65 30.24
N ILE A 28 -12.22 -4.34 30.36
CA ILE A 28 -11.31 -3.42 29.66
C ILE A 28 -10.21 -3.09 30.66
N ALA A 29 -9.16 -3.92 30.68
CA ALA A 29 -8.01 -3.66 31.51
C ALA A 29 -7.06 -2.73 30.76
N GLU A 30 -6.99 -1.46 31.17
CA GLU A 30 -5.90 -0.58 30.75
C GLU A 30 -5.43 0.26 31.94
N GLU A 31 -4.25 -0.09 32.44
CA GLU A 31 -3.41 0.89 33.10
C GLU A 31 -2.71 1.66 31.98
N GLU A 32 -3.09 2.92 31.79
CA GLU A 32 -2.33 3.81 30.92
C GLU A 32 -0.95 4.01 31.54
N VAL A 33 0.09 3.51 30.88
CA VAL A 33 1.47 3.68 31.32
C VAL A 33 2.11 4.74 30.43
N PRO A 34 2.36 5.96 30.95
CA PRO A 34 3.04 6.99 30.18
C PRO A 34 4.39 6.48 29.64
N PRO A 35 4.72 6.77 28.37
CA PRO A 35 4.05 7.71 27.47
C PRO A 35 3.02 7.08 26.50
N PHE A 36 2.54 5.86 26.75
CA PHE A 36 1.62 5.16 25.83
C PHE A 36 0.16 5.51 26.13
N GLY A 37 -0.56 5.92 25.09
CA GLY A 37 -2.01 6.06 25.11
C GLY A 37 -2.69 4.73 24.77
N ASN A 38 -3.84 4.50 25.36
CA ASN A 38 -4.60 3.26 25.21
C ASN A 38 -5.70 3.32 24.13
N PHE A 39 -5.99 4.53 23.62
CA PHE A 39 -7.05 4.78 22.66
C PHE A 39 -6.94 3.93 21.38
N GLY A 40 -5.73 3.75 20.86
CA GLY A 40 -5.43 2.89 19.72
C GLY A 40 -5.80 1.44 19.98
N VAL A 41 -5.44 0.92 21.16
CA VAL A 41 -5.79 -0.44 21.61
C VAL A 41 -7.31 -0.58 21.71
N LEU A 42 -7.99 0.37 22.36
CA LEU A 42 -9.46 0.37 22.42
C LEU A 42 -10.10 0.31 21.03
N CYS A 43 -9.61 1.11 20.08
CA CYS A 43 -10.11 1.08 18.70
C CYS A 43 -9.84 -0.26 18.01
N HIS A 44 -8.66 -0.84 18.22
CA HIS A 44 -8.26 -2.12 17.65
C HIS A 44 -9.14 -3.27 18.17
N GLU A 45 -9.34 -3.35 19.49
CA GLU A 45 -10.22 -4.33 20.13
C GLU A 45 -11.69 -4.15 19.70
N PHE A 46 -12.13 -2.90 19.51
CA PHE A 46 -13.44 -2.63 18.94
C PHE A 46 -13.54 -3.14 17.49
N GLY A 47 -12.45 -3.07 16.71
CA GLY A 47 -12.37 -3.69 15.38
C GLY A 47 -12.62 -5.20 15.44
N HIS A 48 -12.09 -5.89 16.44
CA HIS A 48 -12.36 -7.32 16.65
C HIS A 48 -13.83 -7.59 17.00
N LEU A 49 -14.46 -6.75 17.83
CA LEU A 49 -15.91 -6.83 18.10
C LEU A 49 -16.76 -6.68 16.84
N LEU A 50 -16.27 -5.93 15.85
CA LEU A 50 -16.91 -5.79 14.53
C LEU A 50 -16.57 -6.94 13.56
N GLY A 51 -15.77 -7.92 13.97
CA GLY A 51 -15.44 -9.11 13.18
C GLY A 51 -14.19 -8.98 12.30
N LEU A 52 -13.31 -8.01 12.57
CA LEU A 52 -12.02 -7.91 11.90
C LEU A 52 -10.95 -8.81 12.57
N PRO A 53 -10.12 -9.53 11.80
CA PRO A 53 -8.99 -10.27 12.33
C PRO A 53 -7.80 -9.36 12.66
N GLU A 54 -6.80 -9.94 13.31
CA GLU A 54 -5.46 -9.38 13.44
C GLU A 54 -4.77 -9.31 12.08
N LEU A 55 -4.24 -8.14 11.72
CA LEU A 55 -3.52 -7.90 10.46
C LEU A 55 -2.04 -7.50 10.70
N TYR A 56 -1.48 -7.78 11.88
CA TYR A 56 -0.04 -7.83 12.11
C TYR A 56 0.42 -9.29 12.26
N ALA A 57 1.72 -9.55 12.12
CA ALA A 57 2.26 -10.90 12.27
C ALA A 57 2.16 -11.39 13.74
N PRO A 58 1.47 -12.50 14.03
CA PRO A 58 1.48 -13.08 15.37
C PRO A 58 2.92 -13.49 15.73
N GLY A 59 3.35 -13.18 16.95
CA GLY A 59 4.76 -13.24 17.37
C GLY A 59 5.55 -14.49 16.92
N GLY A 60 6.79 -14.26 16.48
CA GLY A 60 7.72 -15.30 16.00
C GLY A 60 8.39 -14.92 14.67
N PRO A 61 7.62 -14.59 13.63
CA PRO A 61 8.15 -14.08 12.37
C PRO A 61 8.58 -12.61 12.47
N PRO A 62 9.69 -12.21 11.85
CA PRO A 62 10.16 -10.83 11.90
C PRO A 62 9.51 -10.02 10.77
N HIS A 63 8.18 -9.86 10.77
CA HIS A 63 7.49 -8.98 9.83
C HIS A 63 6.33 -8.24 10.50
N GLU A 64 5.81 -7.21 9.83
CA GLU A 64 4.92 -6.20 10.41
C GLU A 64 3.48 -6.32 9.89
N GLY A 65 3.16 -7.39 9.15
CA GLY A 65 1.87 -7.60 8.49
C GLY A 65 1.54 -6.45 7.53
N ILE A 66 0.46 -5.72 7.81
CA ILE A 66 0.03 -4.55 7.03
C ILE A 66 0.69 -3.23 7.48
N GLY A 67 1.53 -3.28 8.52
CA GLY A 67 2.23 -2.12 9.06
C GLY A 67 1.31 -1.08 9.70
N VAL A 68 1.79 0.17 9.73
CA VAL A 68 1.07 1.32 10.31
C VAL A 68 -0.09 1.82 9.45
N TRP A 69 -0.33 1.21 8.29
CA TRP A 69 -1.29 1.69 7.30
C TRP A 69 -2.74 1.30 7.60
N GLY A 70 -2.99 0.46 8.59
CA GLY A 70 -4.34 0.11 9.03
C GLY A 70 -4.43 -0.11 10.53
N LEU A 71 -5.61 0.19 11.08
CA LEU A 71 -5.93 0.02 12.51
C LEU A 71 -5.67 -1.42 13.02
N MET A 72 -5.96 -2.44 12.20
CA MET A 72 -5.78 -3.84 12.62
C MET A 72 -4.33 -4.34 12.51
N GLY A 73 -3.39 -3.49 12.08
CA GLY A 73 -1.96 -3.79 12.03
C GLY A 73 -1.18 -3.02 13.10
N GLN A 74 0.02 -2.56 12.75
CA GLN A 74 0.84 -1.70 13.63
C GLN A 74 0.30 -0.26 13.77
N GLY A 75 -0.78 0.07 13.04
CA GLY A 75 -1.42 1.39 13.10
C GLY A 75 -1.94 1.73 14.49
N THR A 76 -2.35 0.72 15.27
CA THR A 76 -2.73 0.82 16.69
C THR A 76 -1.77 1.67 17.51
N TRP A 77 -0.47 1.65 17.19
CA TRP A 77 0.58 2.32 17.96
C TRP A 77 1.03 3.67 17.39
N LEU A 78 0.35 4.20 16.36
CA LEU A 78 0.65 5.55 15.87
C LEU A 78 0.45 6.59 16.97
N ARG A 79 1.42 7.50 17.08
CA ARG A 79 1.51 8.46 18.20
C ARG A 79 1.40 7.78 19.57
N LEU A 80 2.16 6.71 19.76
CA LEU A 80 2.19 5.94 21.02
C LEU A 80 0.81 5.40 21.42
N GLY A 81 -0.09 5.20 20.47
CA GLY A 81 -1.45 4.73 20.71
C GLY A 81 -2.50 5.83 20.88
N GLU A 82 -2.13 7.12 20.79
CA GLU A 82 -3.10 8.21 20.93
C GLU A 82 -3.90 8.50 19.65
N ARG A 83 -3.34 8.16 18.47
CA ARG A 83 -3.91 8.53 17.17
C ARG A 83 -3.79 7.39 16.16
N PRO A 84 -4.59 6.32 16.33
CA PRO A 84 -4.63 5.25 15.35
C PRO A 84 -5.18 5.75 14.00
N PRO A 85 -4.78 5.12 12.88
CA PRO A 85 -5.29 5.46 11.56
C PRO A 85 -6.68 4.86 11.33
N HIS A 86 -7.29 5.18 10.19
CA HIS A 86 -8.47 4.46 9.70
C HIS A 86 -8.18 2.95 9.51
N PRO A 87 -9.23 2.10 9.56
CA PRO A 87 -9.13 0.75 9.00
C PRO A 87 -8.74 0.84 7.51
N CYS A 88 -7.93 -0.10 7.04
CA CYS A 88 -7.50 -0.13 5.63
C CYS A 88 -8.66 -0.48 4.69
N ALA A 89 -8.42 -0.39 3.37
CA ALA A 89 -9.40 -0.70 2.33
C ALA A 89 -10.11 -2.05 2.55
N TRP A 90 -9.37 -3.12 2.87
CA TRP A 90 -9.94 -4.44 3.08
C TRP A 90 -10.84 -4.50 4.32
N SER A 91 -10.40 -3.92 5.44
CA SER A 91 -11.22 -3.84 6.65
C SER A 91 -12.50 -3.04 6.42
N LYS A 92 -12.42 -1.89 5.73
CA LYS A 92 -13.60 -1.09 5.37
C LYS A 92 -14.56 -1.87 4.46
N LEU A 93 -14.04 -2.61 3.49
CA LEU A 93 -14.85 -3.46 2.62
C LEU A 93 -15.57 -4.55 3.42
N ARG A 94 -14.85 -5.26 4.32
CA ARG A 94 -15.43 -6.32 5.15
C ARG A 94 -16.54 -5.82 6.08
N LEU A 95 -16.43 -4.59 6.55
CA LEU A 95 -17.44 -3.94 7.38
C LEU A 95 -18.58 -3.28 6.57
N GLY A 96 -18.49 -3.24 5.24
CA GLY A 96 -19.45 -2.53 4.39
C GLY A 96 -19.39 -1.00 4.53
N TRP A 97 -18.22 -0.46 4.91
CA TRP A 97 -18.01 0.97 5.18
C TRP A 97 -17.44 1.74 3.99
N ALA A 98 -17.21 1.07 2.87
CA ALA A 98 -16.72 1.70 1.64
C ALA A 98 -17.47 1.19 0.42
N ASP A 99 -17.71 2.10 -0.53
CA ASP A 99 -18.21 1.78 -1.86
C ASP A 99 -17.07 1.19 -2.70
N VAL A 100 -17.32 0.02 -3.29
CA VAL A 100 -16.33 -0.66 -4.13
C VAL A 100 -16.70 -0.58 -5.60
N GLU A 101 -15.76 -0.10 -6.40
CA GLU A 101 -15.82 -0.20 -7.86
C GLU A 101 -14.85 -1.27 -8.34
N THR A 102 -15.38 -2.30 -9.01
CA THR A 102 -14.56 -3.33 -9.64
C THR A 102 -14.14 -2.91 -11.05
N ILE A 103 -12.84 -2.89 -11.33
CA ILE A 103 -12.28 -2.66 -12.66
C ILE A 103 -11.75 -3.99 -13.21
N GLU A 104 -12.44 -4.53 -14.21
CA GLU A 104 -12.09 -5.81 -14.86
C GLU A 104 -11.47 -5.64 -16.25
N ARG A 105 -11.48 -4.41 -16.78
CA ARG A 105 -10.93 -4.04 -18.08
C ARG A 105 -10.10 -2.78 -17.97
N THR A 106 -9.22 -2.55 -18.94
CA THR A 106 -8.39 -1.34 -18.99
C THR A 106 -9.25 -0.08 -18.85
N ALA A 107 -8.91 0.77 -17.88
CA ALA A 107 -9.56 2.04 -17.58
C ALA A 107 -8.50 3.14 -17.47
N ARG A 108 -8.77 4.31 -18.06
CA ARG A 108 -7.86 5.45 -18.04
C ARG A 108 -8.46 6.61 -17.26
N GLY A 109 -7.61 7.36 -16.57
CA GLY A 109 -8.02 8.52 -15.78
C GLY A 109 -8.99 8.16 -14.65
N VAL A 110 -8.86 6.97 -14.07
CA VAL A 110 -9.59 6.57 -12.86
C VAL A 110 -9.33 7.62 -11.79
N ARG A 111 -10.39 8.19 -11.23
CA ARG A 111 -10.30 9.17 -10.13
C ARG A 111 -10.64 8.47 -8.83
N LEU A 112 -9.82 8.64 -7.81
CA LEU A 112 -10.01 8.03 -6.50
C LEU A 112 -9.90 9.13 -5.42
N PRO A 113 -11.02 9.53 -4.78
CA PRO A 113 -10.96 10.47 -3.67
C PRO A 113 -10.27 9.85 -2.46
N ALA A 114 -9.75 10.71 -1.59
CA ALA A 114 -9.19 10.32 -0.30
C ALA A 114 -10.25 9.57 0.54
N VAL A 115 -9.90 8.38 1.01
CA VAL A 115 -10.85 7.45 1.66
C VAL A 115 -11.38 8.00 2.98
N GLU A 116 -10.68 8.96 3.57
CA GLU A 116 -11.03 9.65 4.80
C GLU A 116 -12.25 10.57 4.61
N GLU A 117 -12.45 11.11 3.40
CA GLU A 117 -13.55 12.02 3.09
C GLU A 117 -14.65 11.36 2.24
N THR A 118 -14.27 10.43 1.35
CA THR A 118 -15.21 9.67 0.52
C THR A 118 -14.74 8.23 0.49
N PRO A 119 -15.41 7.30 1.21
CA PRO A 119 -14.93 5.94 1.39
C PRO A 119 -15.17 5.13 0.11
N ARG A 120 -14.37 5.36 -0.92
CA ARG A 120 -14.39 4.64 -2.19
C ARG A 120 -13.10 3.85 -2.36
N VAL A 121 -13.22 2.59 -2.75
CA VAL A 121 -12.11 1.66 -3.00
C VAL A 121 -12.26 1.10 -4.41
N ILE A 122 -11.14 0.91 -5.11
CA ILE A 122 -11.14 0.18 -6.39
C ILE A 122 -10.72 -1.26 -6.12
N LYS A 123 -11.45 -2.23 -6.66
CA LYS A 123 -11.08 -3.65 -6.68
C LYS A 123 -10.67 -4.07 -8.08
N ILE A 124 -9.55 -4.79 -8.20
CA ILE A 124 -9.06 -5.33 -9.47
C ILE A 124 -8.80 -6.82 -9.28
N PRO A 125 -9.49 -7.73 -10.00
CA PRO A 125 -9.20 -9.17 -9.92
C PRO A 125 -7.73 -9.46 -10.29
N ALA A 126 -7.03 -10.24 -9.47
CA ALA A 126 -5.64 -10.59 -9.73
C ALA A 126 -5.56 -11.68 -10.83
N SER A 127 -6.45 -12.68 -10.73
CA SER A 127 -6.58 -13.78 -11.68
C SER A 127 -8.05 -14.07 -11.97
N PRO A 128 -8.45 -14.33 -13.23
CA PRO A 128 -9.84 -14.69 -13.57
C PRO A 128 -10.29 -16.01 -12.93
N ARG A 129 -9.34 -16.87 -12.54
CA ARG A 129 -9.61 -18.20 -12.01
C ARG A 129 -9.67 -18.23 -10.48
N ARG A 130 -9.32 -17.12 -9.82
CA ARG A 130 -9.20 -16.98 -8.36
C ARG A 130 -9.90 -15.70 -7.90
N PRO A 131 -11.24 -15.69 -7.79
CA PRO A 131 -11.98 -14.49 -7.36
C PRO A 131 -11.66 -14.04 -5.93
N GLU A 132 -11.12 -14.94 -5.10
CA GLU A 132 -10.63 -14.68 -3.74
C GLU A 132 -9.33 -13.86 -3.73
N GLU A 133 -8.64 -13.77 -4.86
CA GLU A 133 -7.37 -13.08 -5.01
C GLU A 133 -7.52 -11.83 -5.88
N TYR A 134 -7.22 -10.67 -5.30
CA TYR A 134 -7.48 -9.39 -5.94
C TYR A 134 -6.62 -8.27 -5.36
N TYR A 135 -6.56 -7.15 -6.07
CA TYR A 135 -5.96 -5.92 -5.57
C TYR A 135 -7.03 -4.94 -5.09
N LEU A 136 -6.79 -4.27 -3.96
CA LEU A 136 -7.58 -3.11 -3.54
C LEU A 136 -6.72 -1.85 -3.61
N LEU A 137 -7.28 -0.77 -4.15
CA LEU A 137 -6.63 0.52 -4.19
C LEU A 137 -7.43 1.51 -3.34
N GLU A 138 -6.73 2.25 -2.50
CA GLU A 138 -7.27 3.38 -1.75
C GLU A 138 -6.31 4.57 -1.84
N ASN A 139 -6.87 5.78 -1.85
CA ASN A 139 -6.11 7.00 -1.71
C ASN A 139 -6.11 7.41 -0.24
N ARG A 140 -4.93 7.52 0.38
CA ARG A 140 -4.75 7.88 1.78
C ARG A 140 -4.08 9.23 1.89
N GLU A 141 -4.69 10.14 2.65
CA GLU A 141 -4.16 11.48 2.91
C GLU A 141 -4.11 11.72 4.42
N ARG A 142 -3.26 12.63 4.90
CA ARG A 142 -3.14 12.92 6.34
C ARG A 142 -4.29 13.76 6.87
N ILE A 143 -5.50 13.24 6.74
CA ILE A 143 -6.76 13.88 7.11
C ILE A 143 -7.33 13.16 8.34
N GLY A 144 -7.71 13.93 9.37
CA GLY A 144 -8.35 13.38 10.57
C GLY A 144 -7.46 12.34 11.29
N ALA A 145 -7.99 11.12 11.45
CA ALA A 145 -7.29 10.02 12.12
C ALA A 145 -5.96 9.67 11.44
N ASP A 146 -5.90 9.77 10.11
CA ASP A 146 -4.72 9.46 9.31
C ASP A 146 -3.64 10.55 9.34
N SER A 147 -3.84 11.62 10.13
CA SER A 147 -2.88 12.74 10.28
C SER A 147 -1.47 12.32 10.73
N SER A 148 -1.32 11.12 11.27
CA SER A 148 -0.04 10.58 11.77
C SER A 148 0.59 9.51 10.88
N LEU A 149 -0.01 9.19 9.72
CA LEU A 149 0.57 8.26 8.76
C LEU A 149 1.93 8.76 8.25
N PRO A 150 2.88 7.87 7.93
CA PRO A 150 4.22 8.28 7.51
C PRO A 150 4.27 8.88 6.08
N GLY A 151 3.26 8.61 5.25
CA GLY A 151 3.12 9.14 3.90
C GLY A 151 1.66 9.27 3.46
N GLU A 152 1.47 9.75 2.23
CA GLU A 152 0.18 9.98 1.57
C GLU A 152 0.23 9.39 0.16
N GLY A 153 -0.91 9.15 -0.46
CA GLY A 153 -1.03 8.71 -1.84
C GLY A 153 -1.73 7.36 -1.98
N LEU A 154 -1.43 6.68 -3.08
CA LEU A 154 -2.15 5.48 -3.49
C LEU A 154 -1.56 4.25 -2.80
N LEU A 155 -2.30 3.63 -1.89
CA LEU A 155 -1.97 2.31 -1.38
C LEU A 155 -2.54 1.25 -2.32
N VAL A 156 -1.75 0.20 -2.57
CA VAL A 156 -2.15 -0.97 -3.35
C VAL A 156 -2.02 -2.19 -2.44
N TRP A 157 -3.14 -2.83 -2.16
CA TRP A 157 -3.22 -4.02 -1.34
C TRP A 157 -3.37 -5.25 -2.22
N HIS A 158 -2.54 -6.27 -2.05
CA HIS A 158 -2.76 -7.59 -2.62
C HIS A 158 -3.46 -8.47 -1.58
N VAL A 159 -4.64 -8.95 -1.93
CA VAL A 159 -5.53 -9.71 -1.07
C VAL A 159 -5.61 -11.15 -1.56
N ASP A 160 -5.56 -12.12 -0.64
CA ASP A 160 -5.96 -13.51 -0.90
C ASP A 160 -6.85 -14.03 0.25
N GLU A 161 -8.16 -14.08 0.02
CA GLU A 161 -9.14 -14.49 1.03
C GLU A 161 -9.17 -16.00 1.27
N THR A 162 -8.34 -16.79 0.58
CA THR A 162 -8.13 -18.21 0.93
C THR A 162 -7.26 -18.38 2.17
N VAL A 163 -6.47 -17.34 2.52
CA VAL A 163 -5.73 -17.25 3.78
C VAL A 163 -6.58 -16.48 4.79
N GLY A 164 -6.63 -16.96 6.04
CA GLY A 164 -7.43 -16.31 7.07
C GLY A 164 -7.19 -16.87 8.47
N GLY A 165 -8.19 -16.68 9.33
CA GLY A 165 -8.10 -16.97 10.75
C GLY A 165 -7.81 -15.72 11.58
N PHE A 166 -8.36 -15.69 12.78
CA PHE A 166 -8.42 -14.47 13.60
C PHE A 166 -7.03 -13.93 13.96
N ARG A 167 -6.08 -14.79 14.34
CA ARG A 167 -4.69 -14.42 14.66
C ARG A 167 -3.66 -14.83 13.60
N THR A 168 -4.06 -15.62 12.62
CA THR A 168 -3.15 -16.33 11.70
C THR A 168 -3.18 -15.80 10.28
N ALA A 169 -4.06 -14.84 9.97
CA ALA A 169 -4.22 -14.26 8.63
C ALA A 169 -2.91 -13.72 8.03
N GLU A 170 -2.00 -13.26 8.89
CA GLU A 170 -0.70 -12.71 8.53
C GLU A 170 0.47 -13.56 9.04
N SER A 171 0.28 -14.85 9.31
CA SER A 171 1.34 -15.68 9.94
C SER A 171 2.47 -16.11 8.99
N VAL A 172 2.22 -16.11 7.68
CA VAL A 172 3.17 -16.57 6.66
C VAL A 172 3.52 -15.41 5.74
N ALA A 173 4.68 -14.78 5.95
CA ALA A 173 5.12 -13.62 5.17
C ALA A 173 5.02 -13.80 3.64
N ALA A 174 5.27 -15.03 3.14
CA ALA A 174 5.24 -15.36 1.73
C ALA A 174 3.82 -15.58 1.14
N HIS A 175 2.79 -15.73 1.97
CA HIS A 175 1.40 -15.94 1.55
C HIS A 175 0.44 -15.49 2.66
N LYS A 176 0.05 -14.22 2.59
CA LYS A 176 -0.77 -13.53 3.61
C LYS A 176 -2.17 -13.25 3.09
N LEU A 177 -3.13 -13.03 4.00
CA LEU A 177 -4.46 -12.53 3.65
C LEU A 177 -4.35 -11.14 3.01
N LEU A 178 -3.56 -10.24 3.60
CA LEU A 178 -3.41 -8.86 3.14
C LEU A 178 -1.94 -8.43 3.08
N HIS A 179 -1.46 -8.08 1.90
CA HIS A 179 -0.11 -7.58 1.68
C HIS A 179 -0.16 -6.15 1.14
N LEU A 180 0.55 -5.20 1.77
CA LEU A 180 0.75 -3.88 1.18
C LEU A 180 1.86 -3.93 0.13
N VAL A 181 1.52 -3.65 -1.13
CA VAL A 181 2.50 -3.53 -2.22
C VAL A 181 3.25 -2.21 -2.05
N GLU A 182 4.48 -2.27 -1.54
CA GLU A 182 5.30 -1.08 -1.28
C GLU A 182 5.86 -0.47 -2.59
N ALA A 183 5.65 0.82 -2.79
CA ALA A 183 5.99 1.50 -4.04
C ALA A 183 7.48 1.58 -4.33
N ASP A 184 8.32 1.55 -3.30
CA ASP A 184 9.78 1.53 -3.43
C ASP A 184 10.35 0.12 -3.66
N GLY A 185 9.52 -0.93 -3.55
CA GLY A 185 9.90 -2.33 -3.71
C GLY A 185 10.90 -2.83 -2.67
N ARG A 186 11.03 -2.15 -1.52
CA ARG A 186 11.99 -2.56 -0.49
C ARG A 186 11.55 -3.80 0.28
N ASN A 187 10.27 -4.13 0.33
CA ASN A 187 9.72 -5.23 1.12
C ASN A 187 10.06 -5.09 2.62
N ASP A 188 9.98 -3.87 3.15
CA ASP A 188 10.42 -3.53 4.50
C ASP A 188 9.44 -4.03 5.57
N LEU A 189 8.14 -4.06 5.26
CA LEU A 189 7.12 -4.69 6.11
C LEU A 189 7.34 -6.19 6.31
N ASP A 190 7.93 -6.87 5.34
CA ASP A 190 8.21 -8.31 5.37
C ASP A 190 9.62 -8.65 5.88
N ARG A 191 10.31 -7.64 6.42
CA ARG A 191 11.63 -7.78 7.03
C ARG A 191 11.60 -7.40 8.49
N GLY A 192 12.44 -8.08 9.27
CA GLY A 192 12.61 -7.74 10.67
C GLY A 192 13.28 -6.41 10.83
N HIS A 193 12.98 -5.70 11.91
CA HIS A 193 13.69 -4.46 12.24
C HIS A 193 15.23 -4.67 12.28
N GLY A 194 15.69 -5.79 12.85
CA GLY A 194 17.12 -6.15 12.86
C GLY A 194 17.73 -6.44 11.49
N ALA A 195 16.90 -6.70 10.47
CA ALA A 195 17.29 -6.89 9.08
C ALA A 195 17.06 -5.64 8.20
N GLY A 196 16.78 -4.49 8.82
CA GLY A 196 16.53 -3.21 8.14
C GLY A 196 15.07 -2.97 7.74
N GLY A 197 14.15 -3.85 8.12
CA GLY A 197 12.71 -3.63 7.94
C GLY A 197 12.16 -2.55 8.87
N ASN A 198 10.94 -2.11 8.57
CA ASN A 198 10.25 -1.09 9.34
C ASN A 198 8.73 -1.29 9.27
N ARG A 199 7.96 -0.57 10.10
CA ARG A 199 6.50 -0.73 10.22
C ARG A 199 5.71 -0.02 9.12
N GLY A 200 6.38 0.53 8.13
CA GLY A 200 5.85 1.36 7.08
C GLY A 200 6.43 2.77 7.15
N ASP A 201 6.73 3.34 5.99
CA ASP A 201 7.35 4.64 5.85
C ASP A 201 6.82 5.44 4.64
N ARG A 202 7.33 6.66 4.46
CA ARG A 202 6.76 7.61 3.49
C ARG A 202 6.85 7.14 2.03
N THR A 203 7.62 6.11 1.72
CA THR A 203 7.83 5.63 0.35
C THR A 203 7.04 4.37 0.01
N ASP A 204 6.22 3.86 0.92
CA ASP A 204 5.30 2.74 0.64
C ASP A 204 4.15 3.14 -0.30
N PRO A 205 3.50 4.33 -0.15
CA PRO A 205 2.44 4.72 -1.07
C PRO A 205 2.96 5.05 -2.46
N PHE A 206 2.22 4.66 -3.49
CA PHE A 206 2.52 5.09 -4.85
C PHE A 206 2.15 6.56 -5.04
N GLN A 207 3.13 7.35 -5.47
CA GLN A 207 2.97 8.78 -5.69
C GLN A 207 3.48 9.19 -7.06
N GLY A 208 2.64 9.90 -7.81
CA GLY A 208 3.02 10.54 -9.06
C GLY A 208 4.00 11.70 -8.84
N PRO A 209 4.86 11.98 -9.83
CA PRO A 209 5.72 13.15 -9.75
C PRO A 209 4.86 14.43 -9.68
N PRO A 210 5.31 15.45 -8.91
CA PRO A 210 4.61 16.71 -8.80
C PRO A 210 4.44 17.36 -10.19
N PRO A 211 3.44 18.24 -10.37
CA PRO A 211 3.04 18.72 -11.71
C PRO A 211 4.18 19.39 -12.49
N TRP A 212 5.15 19.99 -11.80
CA TRP A 212 6.31 20.63 -12.42
C TRP A 212 7.33 19.62 -12.98
N HIS A 213 7.49 18.42 -12.40
CA HIS A 213 8.39 17.39 -12.92
C HIS A 213 7.90 16.83 -14.27
N ARG A 214 6.58 16.74 -14.49
CA ARG A 214 6.01 16.34 -15.79
C ARG A 214 6.34 17.37 -16.89
N ARG A 215 6.49 18.64 -16.49
CA ARG A 215 6.79 19.74 -17.42
C ARG A 215 8.27 19.81 -17.78
N THR A 216 9.19 19.20 -17.01
CA THR A 216 10.63 19.23 -17.32
C THR A 216 11.05 18.17 -18.33
N GLY A 217 10.38 17.01 -18.38
CA GLY A 217 10.78 15.92 -19.28
C GLY A 217 10.73 16.27 -20.78
N ALA A 218 9.73 17.02 -21.23
CA ALA A 218 9.61 17.44 -22.63
C ALA A 218 10.69 18.43 -23.09
N PRO A 219 10.95 19.55 -22.37
CA PRO A 219 12.03 20.47 -22.72
C PRO A 219 13.42 19.84 -22.58
N VAL A 220 13.64 18.93 -21.63
CA VAL A 220 14.92 18.19 -21.51
C VAL A 220 15.10 17.24 -22.71
N ALA A 221 14.05 16.53 -23.14
CA ALA A 221 14.11 15.71 -24.35
C ALA A 221 14.38 16.54 -25.61
N LEU A 222 13.74 17.72 -25.75
CA LEU A 222 13.99 18.64 -26.86
C LEU A 222 15.43 19.15 -26.87
N LEU A 223 15.98 19.51 -25.71
CA LEU A 223 17.37 19.92 -25.58
C LEU A 223 18.32 18.78 -26.02
N GLY A 224 18.06 17.55 -25.59
CA GLY A 224 18.82 16.37 -26.01
C GLY A 224 18.77 16.15 -27.53
N ALA A 225 17.59 16.28 -28.14
CA ALA A 225 17.43 16.16 -29.59
C ALA A 225 18.17 17.27 -30.36
N LEU A 226 18.13 18.52 -29.87
CA LEU A 226 18.85 19.65 -30.47
C LEU A 226 20.38 19.49 -30.36
N LEU A 227 20.88 18.98 -29.24
CA LEU A 227 22.30 18.66 -29.06
C LEU A 227 22.75 17.57 -30.04
N ALA A 228 21.95 16.51 -30.22
CA ALA A 228 22.22 15.46 -31.19
C ALA A 228 22.26 16.02 -32.63
N ALA A 229 21.25 16.79 -33.02
CA ALA A 229 21.19 17.40 -34.35
C ALA A 229 22.38 18.34 -34.63
N GLY A 230 22.75 19.17 -33.64
CA GLY A 230 23.91 20.05 -33.72
C GLY A 230 25.23 19.29 -33.84
N ALA A 231 25.38 18.17 -33.12
CA ALA A 231 26.56 17.31 -33.22
C ALA A 231 26.70 16.70 -34.62
N VAL A 232 25.61 16.14 -35.16
CA VAL A 232 25.57 15.57 -36.51
C VAL A 232 25.93 16.62 -37.56
N LEU A 233 25.33 17.82 -37.49
CA LEU A 233 25.63 18.90 -38.43
C LEU A 233 27.10 19.35 -38.37
N ARG A 234 27.72 19.39 -37.17
CA ARG A 234 29.15 19.66 -37.04
C ARG A 234 30.00 18.54 -37.63
N GLY A 235 29.61 17.28 -37.46
CA GLY A 235 30.27 16.13 -38.07
C GLY A 235 30.21 16.12 -39.59
N VAL A 236 29.09 16.55 -40.18
CA VAL A 236 28.98 16.71 -41.65
C VAL A 236 29.93 17.81 -42.14
N ARG A 237 30.11 18.88 -41.35
CA ARG A 237 31.02 19.99 -41.68
C ARG A 237 32.50 19.69 -41.38
N ALA A 238 32.78 18.88 -40.37
CA ALA A 238 34.13 18.55 -39.91
C ALA A 238 34.46 17.10 -40.28
N ARG A 239 35.47 16.86 -41.12
CA ARG A 239 35.92 15.50 -41.52
C ARG A 239 36.53 14.66 -40.37
N ALA A 240 36.52 15.14 -39.14
CA ALA A 240 37.10 14.48 -37.98
C ALA A 240 36.00 13.85 -37.10
N PHE A 241 35.82 12.54 -37.25
CA PHE A 241 34.90 11.71 -36.45
C PHE A 241 35.01 11.89 -34.92
N PRO A 242 36.21 12.12 -34.31
CA PRO A 242 36.33 12.28 -32.85
C PRO A 242 35.61 13.52 -32.30
N ALA A 243 35.43 14.57 -33.11
CA ALA A 243 34.84 15.84 -32.66
C ALA A 243 33.34 15.76 -32.36
N VAL A 244 32.68 14.68 -32.80
CA VAL A 244 31.21 14.49 -32.71
C VAL A 244 30.82 13.58 -31.53
N LEU A 245 31.73 12.73 -31.06
CA LEU A 245 31.45 11.72 -30.03
C LEU A 245 31.06 12.31 -28.67
N GLY A 246 31.76 13.34 -28.19
CA GLY A 246 31.46 13.97 -26.90
C GLY A 246 30.05 14.59 -26.85
N PRO A 247 29.67 15.45 -27.81
CA PRO A 247 28.32 16.02 -27.89
C PRO A 247 27.20 14.98 -28.06
N LEU A 248 27.43 13.90 -28.83
CA LEU A 248 26.48 12.80 -28.96
C LEU A 248 26.31 12.03 -27.63
N GLY A 249 27.39 11.80 -26.90
CA GLY A 249 27.34 11.20 -25.56
C GLY A 249 26.54 12.06 -24.57
N ALA A 250 26.75 13.38 -24.59
CA ALA A 250 25.96 14.32 -23.79
C ALA A 250 24.47 14.30 -24.19
N ALA A 251 24.15 14.28 -25.49
CA ALA A 251 22.78 14.16 -25.97
C ALA A 251 22.12 12.85 -25.53
N ALA A 252 22.85 11.73 -25.58
CA ALA A 252 22.36 10.43 -25.11
C ALA A 252 22.06 10.44 -23.61
N LEU A 253 22.93 11.05 -22.79
CA LEU A 253 22.70 11.22 -21.35
C LEU A 253 21.49 12.11 -21.06
N VAL A 254 21.32 13.21 -21.79
CA VAL A 254 20.16 14.12 -21.65
C VAL A 254 18.86 13.42 -22.06
N LEU A 255 18.87 12.66 -23.15
CA LEU A 255 17.70 11.87 -23.59
C LEU A 255 17.39 10.72 -22.63
N ALA A 256 18.40 10.04 -22.09
CA ALA A 256 18.22 9.02 -21.06
C ALA A 256 17.66 9.61 -19.77
N GLY A 257 18.17 10.77 -19.33
CA GLY A 257 17.63 11.53 -18.22
C GLY A 257 16.18 11.97 -18.45
N ALA A 258 15.85 12.46 -19.65
CA ALA A 258 14.47 12.80 -20.02
C ALA A 258 13.53 11.59 -20.04
N ALA A 259 14.02 10.44 -20.51
CA ALA A 259 13.27 9.19 -20.52
C ALA A 259 13.04 8.68 -19.07
N TRP A 260 14.04 8.80 -18.21
CA TRP A 260 13.92 8.50 -16.78
C TRP A 260 12.93 9.44 -16.08
N LEU A 261 13.02 10.75 -16.32
CA LEU A 261 12.04 11.75 -15.83
C LEU A 261 10.61 11.50 -16.33
N ARG A 262 10.45 10.74 -17.41
CA ARG A 262 9.16 10.36 -17.99
C ARG A 262 8.63 9.01 -17.51
N ARG A 263 9.44 8.18 -16.85
CA ARG A 263 8.96 6.98 -16.17
C ARG A 263 8.26 7.41 -14.88
N GLY A 264 6.95 7.60 -14.97
CA GLY A 264 6.11 7.76 -13.78
C GLY A 264 6.16 6.51 -12.90
N PRO A 265 5.70 6.60 -11.64
CA PRO A 265 5.56 5.44 -10.77
C PRO A 265 4.75 4.35 -11.48
N PHE A 266 5.20 3.12 -11.29
CA PHE A 266 4.69 1.93 -11.95
C PHE A 266 4.46 0.86 -10.89
N CYS A 267 3.25 0.32 -10.84
CA CYS A 267 2.90 -0.84 -10.05
C CYS A 267 2.39 -1.92 -10.99
N GLY A 268 3.00 -3.11 -10.99
CA GLY A 268 2.66 -4.18 -11.93
C GLY A 268 3.71 -5.28 -11.96
N PRO A 269 3.94 -5.96 -13.11
CA PRO A 269 4.95 -6.99 -13.24
C PRO A 269 6.33 -6.53 -12.73
N GLY A 270 6.90 -7.28 -11.80
CA GLY A 270 8.21 -6.98 -11.18
C GLY A 270 8.15 -6.08 -9.95
N THR A 271 6.98 -5.52 -9.60
CA THR A 271 6.77 -4.91 -8.29
C THR A 271 6.57 -6.03 -7.25
N PRO A 272 7.37 -6.09 -6.16
CA PRO A 272 7.17 -7.05 -5.09
C PRO A 272 5.74 -6.99 -4.54
N GLY A 273 5.11 -8.14 -4.28
CA GLY A 273 3.72 -8.20 -3.80
C GLY A 273 2.64 -8.05 -4.88
N MET A 274 2.99 -7.86 -6.16
CA MET A 274 2.00 -7.87 -7.26
C MET A 274 1.83 -9.23 -7.93
N ALA A 275 2.60 -10.24 -7.56
CA ALA A 275 2.53 -11.56 -8.19
C ALA A 275 1.42 -12.40 -7.57
N PRO A 276 0.46 -12.92 -8.35
CA PRO A 276 -0.51 -13.86 -7.83
C PRO A 276 0.14 -15.09 -7.18
N TYR A 277 -0.44 -15.58 -6.08
CA TYR A 277 0.10 -16.69 -5.31
C TYR A 277 0.00 -18.04 -6.02
N ASP A 278 -0.85 -18.16 -7.05
CA ASP A 278 -0.88 -19.34 -7.94
C ASP A 278 0.27 -19.38 -8.97
N GLY A 279 1.12 -18.34 -9.01
CA GLY A 279 2.22 -18.22 -9.97
C GLY A 279 1.78 -17.78 -11.37
N SER A 280 0.51 -17.42 -11.57
CA SER A 280 0.05 -16.81 -12.81
C SER A 280 0.72 -15.44 -13.04
N PRO A 281 0.89 -15.00 -14.30
CA PRO A 281 1.52 -13.72 -14.57
C PRO A 281 0.68 -12.55 -14.04
N VAL A 282 1.34 -11.49 -13.60
CA VAL A 282 0.65 -10.25 -13.20
C VAL A 282 -0.10 -9.66 -14.39
N ARG A 283 -1.42 -9.47 -14.24
CA ARG A 283 -2.30 -8.99 -15.32
C ARG A 283 -2.67 -7.51 -15.20
N ALA A 284 -2.51 -6.93 -14.01
CA ALA A 284 -2.84 -5.54 -13.74
C ALA A 284 -1.58 -4.66 -13.71
N VAL A 285 -1.67 -3.49 -14.33
CA VAL A 285 -0.66 -2.43 -14.28
C VAL A 285 -1.32 -1.11 -13.92
N ILE A 286 -0.82 -0.47 -12.86
CA ILE A 286 -1.23 0.86 -12.42
C ILE A 286 -0.11 1.83 -12.78
N ARG A 287 -0.44 2.88 -13.53
CA ARG A 287 0.54 3.87 -14.01
C ARG A 287 -0.09 5.25 -14.17
N ASN A 288 0.74 6.22 -14.60
CA ASN A 288 0.32 7.61 -14.79
C ASN A 288 -0.31 8.23 -13.53
N ILE A 289 0.13 7.75 -12.36
CA ILE A 289 -0.39 8.14 -11.06
C ILE A 289 -0.18 9.66 -10.87
N SER A 290 -1.17 10.36 -10.34
CA SER A 290 -1.10 11.76 -9.95
C SER A 290 -0.24 11.94 -8.71
N PRO A 291 0.22 13.17 -8.39
CA PRO A 291 0.68 13.45 -7.03
C PRO A 291 -0.41 13.11 -6.00
N PRO A 292 -0.03 12.91 -4.72
CA PRO A 292 -0.98 12.86 -3.61
C PRO A 292 -1.87 14.09 -3.56
N GLY A 293 -3.05 13.92 -2.98
CA GLY A 293 -4.06 14.95 -2.83
C GLY A 293 -5.45 14.36 -2.63
N ARG A 294 -6.40 15.22 -2.27
CA ARG A 294 -7.81 14.84 -2.01
C ARG A 294 -8.47 13.98 -3.09
N VAL A 295 -8.03 14.09 -4.34
CA VAL A 295 -8.38 13.14 -5.40
C VAL A 295 -7.15 12.80 -6.22
N MET A 296 -6.79 11.53 -6.23
CA MET A 296 -5.77 11.01 -7.12
C MET A 296 -6.37 10.56 -8.45
N SER A 297 -5.55 10.55 -9.50
CA SER A 297 -5.89 9.97 -10.80
C SER A 297 -4.82 9.03 -11.31
N PHE A 298 -5.20 7.92 -11.91
CA PHE A 298 -4.27 6.94 -12.48
C PHE A 298 -4.92 6.15 -13.63
N ASP A 299 -4.12 5.42 -14.37
CA ASP A 299 -4.60 4.45 -15.35
C ASP A 299 -4.43 3.03 -14.80
N VAL A 300 -5.43 2.19 -15.05
CA VAL A 300 -5.41 0.76 -14.79
C VAL A 300 -5.41 0.03 -16.13
N TRP A 301 -4.38 -0.76 -16.39
CA TRP A 301 -4.26 -1.59 -17.58
C TRP A 301 -4.41 -3.04 -17.18
N ILE A 302 -5.35 -3.74 -17.81
CA ILE A 302 -5.63 -5.15 -17.53
C ILE A 302 -5.38 -5.93 -18.81
N ALA A 303 -4.48 -6.90 -18.74
CA ALA A 303 -4.24 -7.84 -19.83
C ALA A 303 -5.53 -8.62 -20.13
N PRO A 304 -5.82 -8.95 -21.40
CA PRO A 304 -6.96 -9.81 -21.74
C PRO A 304 -6.85 -11.18 -21.03
N PRO A 305 -7.95 -11.91 -20.82
CA PRO A 305 -7.88 -13.29 -20.35
C PRO A 305 -7.03 -14.12 -21.32
N ASP A 306 -6.22 -15.04 -20.80
CA ASP A 306 -5.53 -15.98 -21.66
C ASP A 306 -6.59 -16.81 -22.40
N GLU A 307 -6.64 -16.71 -23.72
CA GLU A 307 -7.45 -17.58 -24.57
C GLU A 307 -6.81 -18.99 -24.54
N HIS A 308 -7.38 -19.87 -23.71
CA HIS A 308 -7.06 -21.30 -23.69
C HIS A 308 -8.36 -22.10 -23.82
#